data_AF-A0A3D9LHD9-F1
#
_entry.id   AF-A0A3D9LHD9-F1
#
_cell.length_a   1.000
_cell.length_b   1.000
_cell.length_c   1.000
_cell.angle_alpha   90.00
_cell.angle_beta   90.00
_cell.angle_gamma   90.00
#
_symmetry.space_group_name_H-M   'P 1'
#
loop_
_entity.id
_entity.type
_entity.pdbx_description
1 polymer ?
#
loop_
_entity_poly.entity_id
_entity_poly.type
_entity_poly.pdbx_seq_one_letter_code
_entity_poly.pdbx_strand_id
1 'polypeptide(L)'
;MKITTAGEALFYLIRDEILDVTGTAHAKWINLTKFFEHVGGDVKYAHYVKGAVAIHSVRRLLRFWEEEKPLTGSEALYVAKVTGFIKLEVFPGLDSSLVGRLARAVIRAEAASFKPIKPKVKTRVLGERGQISCYLCARELDPSAAKDNAAHLTFEHLWPTSIGGDSVEENLLPACTRCQLVTKDTASWEWINLQNFVLPKEPSIEALKAVPHSVRFARHYLYVADQANRSEMSLKEAFLRVGPMSKKLGNLKTGLPVTFFDLTTTPE
;
A
#
# COMPACT_ATOMS: atom_id res chain seq x y z
N MET A 1 -5.46 -6.89 -9.53
CA MET A 1 -5.44 -5.41 -9.60
C MET A 1 -4.57 -4.99 -10.77
N LYS A 2 -4.95 -3.94 -11.49
CA LYS A 2 -4.11 -3.37 -12.56
C LYS A 2 -2.95 -2.59 -11.94
N ILE A 3 -1.72 -2.99 -12.26
CA ILE A 3 -0.48 -2.36 -11.77
C ILE A 3 -0.25 -1.06 -12.56
N THR A 4 -0.01 0.04 -11.84
CA THR A 4 0.12 1.39 -12.42
C THR A 4 1.46 2.05 -12.11
N THR A 5 2.17 1.59 -11.08
CA THR A 5 3.46 2.14 -10.67
C THR A 5 4.57 1.09 -10.66
N ALA A 6 5.82 1.56 -10.74
CA ALA A 6 6.99 0.72 -10.61
C ALA A 6 7.10 0.09 -9.20
N GLY A 7 6.71 0.83 -8.17
CA GLY A 7 6.64 0.35 -6.79
C GLY A 7 5.62 -0.77 -6.59
N GLU A 8 4.41 -0.63 -7.15
CA GLU A 8 3.42 -1.72 -7.18
C GLU A 8 4.01 -2.94 -7.88
N ALA A 9 4.60 -2.77 -9.06
CA ALA A 9 5.20 -3.87 -9.82
C ALA A 9 6.27 -4.61 -9.01
N LEU A 10 7.13 -3.88 -8.28
CA LEU A 10 8.14 -4.46 -7.40
C LEU A 10 7.49 -5.22 -6.23
N PHE A 11 6.48 -4.64 -5.58
CA PHE A 11 5.78 -5.28 -4.47
C PHE A 11 5.10 -6.58 -4.90
N TYR A 12 4.34 -6.57 -6.00
CA TYR A 12 3.65 -7.77 -6.50
C TYR A 12 4.64 -8.83 -6.97
N LEU A 13 5.75 -8.45 -7.61
CA LEU A 13 6.84 -9.38 -7.94
C LEU A 13 7.36 -10.08 -6.67
N ILE A 14 7.63 -9.32 -5.61
CA ILE A 14 8.12 -9.92 -4.35
C ILE A 14 7.05 -10.82 -3.73
N ARG A 15 5.84 -10.28 -3.56
CA ARG A 15 4.74 -10.94 -2.84
C ARG A 15 4.27 -12.20 -3.54
N ASP A 16 4.04 -12.15 -4.85
CA ASP A 16 3.32 -13.21 -5.58
C ASP A 16 4.25 -14.14 -6.37
N GLU A 17 5.52 -13.77 -6.55
CA GLU A 17 6.49 -14.64 -7.22
C GLU A 17 7.64 -15.01 -6.29
N ILE A 18 8.40 -14.03 -5.80
CA ILE A 18 9.66 -14.30 -5.07
C ILE A 18 9.41 -15.04 -3.76
N LEU A 19 8.44 -14.58 -2.95
CA LEU A 19 8.14 -15.20 -1.68
C LEU A 19 7.61 -16.64 -1.83
N ASP A 20 7.01 -17.00 -2.96
CA ASP A 20 6.52 -18.35 -3.19
C ASP A 20 7.62 -19.33 -3.61
N VAL A 21 8.68 -18.86 -4.27
CA VAL A 21 9.74 -19.72 -4.82
C VAL A 21 11.04 -19.74 -4.00
N THR A 22 11.15 -18.93 -2.95
CA THR A 22 12.38 -18.85 -2.15
C THR A 22 12.52 -20.07 -1.23
N GLY A 23 13.43 -20.99 -1.55
CA GLY A 23 13.74 -22.16 -0.71
C GLY A 23 12.52 -23.07 -0.46
N THR A 24 12.21 -23.37 0.81
CA THR A 24 11.02 -24.15 1.21
C THR A 24 9.77 -23.29 1.44
N ALA A 25 9.77 -22.03 0.99
CA ALA A 25 8.75 -21.05 1.36
C ALA A 25 7.33 -21.44 0.90
N HIS A 26 7.16 -22.03 -0.29
CA HIS A 26 5.81 -22.42 -0.77
C HIS A 26 5.05 -23.30 0.25
N ALA A 27 5.68 -24.39 0.70
CA ALA A 27 5.08 -25.29 1.68
C ALA A 27 4.84 -24.60 3.03
N LYS A 28 5.75 -23.69 3.44
CA LYS A 28 5.59 -22.90 4.67
C LYS A 28 4.44 -21.91 4.59
N TRP A 29 4.24 -21.23 3.46
CA TRP A 29 3.11 -20.32 3.25
C TRP A 29 1.78 -21.05 3.23
N ILE A 30 1.71 -22.22 2.58
CA ILE A 30 0.52 -23.07 2.62
C ILE A 30 0.20 -23.49 4.05
N ASN A 31 1.22 -23.95 4.80
CA ASN A 31 1.02 -24.37 6.19
C ASN A 31 0.61 -23.19 7.10
N LEU A 32 1.20 -22.02 6.89
CA LEU A 32 0.83 -20.81 7.61
C LEU A 32 -0.61 -20.38 7.30
N THR A 33 -1.02 -20.48 6.03
CA THR A 33 -2.39 -20.19 5.60
C THR A 33 -3.38 -21.13 6.27
N LYS A 34 -3.13 -22.45 6.22
CA LYS A 34 -3.95 -23.46 6.89
C LYS A 34 -4.02 -23.23 8.40
N PHE A 35 -2.90 -22.85 9.02
CA PHE A 35 -2.86 -22.51 10.44
C PHE A 35 -3.80 -21.35 10.76
N PHE A 36 -3.71 -20.23 10.01
CA PHE A 36 -4.57 -19.06 10.22
C PHE A 36 -6.04 -19.31 9.87
N GLU A 37 -6.34 -20.12 8.86
CA GLU A 37 -7.71 -20.59 8.60
C GLU A 37 -8.26 -21.37 9.80
N HIS A 38 -7.45 -22.24 10.41
CA HIS A 38 -7.88 -23.06 11.53
C HIS A 38 -8.10 -22.26 12.82
N VAL A 39 -7.18 -21.33 13.14
CA VAL A 39 -7.29 -20.54 14.40
C VAL A 39 -8.15 -19.30 14.25
N GLY A 40 -8.19 -18.69 13.07
CA GLY A 40 -8.78 -17.37 12.83
C GLY A 40 -9.93 -17.33 11.84
N GLY A 41 -10.23 -18.47 11.19
CA GLY A 41 -11.36 -18.60 10.27
C GLY A 41 -11.24 -17.80 8.97
N ASP A 42 -10.10 -17.15 8.69
CA ASP A 42 -9.91 -16.32 7.50
C ASP A 42 -8.44 -16.35 7.00
N VAL A 43 -8.27 -16.62 5.70
CA VAL A 43 -6.96 -16.59 4.99
C VAL A 43 -6.32 -15.20 4.95
N LYS A 44 -7.10 -14.14 5.15
CA LYS A 44 -6.60 -12.75 5.04
C LYS A 44 -5.46 -12.45 6.00
N TYR A 45 -5.36 -13.14 7.13
CA TYR A 45 -4.23 -12.97 8.04
C TYR A 45 -2.92 -13.51 7.44
N ALA A 46 -2.95 -14.62 6.71
CA ALA A 46 -1.79 -15.10 5.98
C ALA A 46 -1.38 -14.12 4.86
N HIS A 47 -2.37 -13.57 4.14
CA HIS A 47 -2.13 -12.53 3.14
C HIS A 47 -1.54 -11.25 3.74
N TYR A 48 -2.00 -10.84 4.94
CA TYR A 48 -1.43 -9.73 5.69
C TYR A 48 0.05 -9.95 5.96
N VAL A 49 0.41 -11.10 6.55
CA VAL A 49 1.80 -11.42 6.88
C VAL A 49 2.66 -11.44 5.62
N LYS A 50 2.18 -12.07 4.54
CA LYS A 50 2.89 -12.13 3.26
C LYS A 50 3.10 -10.73 2.67
N GLY A 51 2.07 -9.88 2.69
CA GLY A 51 2.16 -8.49 2.23
C GLY A 51 3.09 -7.63 3.10
N ALA A 52 3.04 -7.78 4.43
CA ALA A 52 3.93 -7.07 5.35
C ALA A 52 5.40 -7.45 5.12
N VAL A 53 5.70 -8.74 4.92
CA VAL A 53 7.04 -9.21 4.53
C VAL A 53 7.46 -8.60 3.20
N ALA A 54 6.58 -8.58 2.19
CA ALA A 54 6.89 -7.98 0.90
C ALA A 54 7.18 -6.48 1.01
N ILE A 55 6.38 -5.71 1.74
CA ILE A 55 6.61 -4.28 2.01
C ILE A 55 7.95 -4.06 2.69
N HIS A 56 8.24 -4.86 3.72
CA HIS A 56 9.51 -4.77 4.43
C HIS A 56 10.70 -5.03 3.49
N SER A 57 10.61 -6.05 2.63
CA SER A 57 11.63 -6.34 1.62
C SER A 57 11.77 -5.21 0.59
N VAL A 58 10.67 -4.64 0.10
CA VAL A 58 10.70 -3.44 -0.78
C VAL A 58 11.47 -2.30 -0.10
N ARG A 59 11.15 -2.01 1.17
CA ARG A 59 11.82 -0.96 1.94
C ARG A 59 13.30 -1.24 2.13
N ARG A 60 13.68 -2.47 2.49
CA ARG A 60 15.10 -2.86 2.62
C ARG A 60 15.86 -2.65 1.32
N LEU A 61 15.29 -3.09 0.19
CA LEU A 61 15.92 -2.94 -1.13
C LEU A 61 16.09 -1.48 -1.53
N LEU A 62 15.08 -0.65 -1.31
CA LEU A 62 15.13 0.78 -1.64
C LEU A 62 16.01 1.58 -0.67
N ARG A 63 16.08 1.21 0.62
CA ARG A 63 17.00 1.84 1.57
C ARG A 63 18.47 1.51 1.28
N PHE A 64 18.76 0.23 1.03
CA PHE A 64 20.08 -0.18 0.55
C PHE A 64 20.46 0.63 -0.70
N TRP A 65 19.47 0.87 -1.56
CA TRP A 65 19.70 1.64 -2.76
C TRP A 65 20.12 3.09 -2.46
N GLU A 66 19.34 3.79 -1.64
CA GLU A 66 19.58 5.19 -1.24
C GLU A 66 20.98 5.40 -0.63
N GLU A 67 21.46 4.41 0.13
CA GLU A 67 22.78 4.45 0.78
C GLU A 67 23.93 4.20 -0.22
N GLU A 68 23.78 3.23 -1.13
CA GLU A 68 24.87 2.79 -2.00
C GLU A 68 25.01 3.62 -3.30
N LYS A 69 23.91 4.21 -3.79
CA LYS A 69 23.91 4.91 -5.09
C LYS A 69 24.89 6.08 -5.13
N PRO A 70 24.94 6.97 -4.12
CA PRO A 70 25.87 8.10 -4.11
C PRO A 70 27.35 7.67 -4.07
N LEU A 71 27.62 6.46 -3.57
CA LEU A 71 28.97 5.92 -3.40
C LEU A 71 29.49 5.18 -4.63
N THR A 72 28.64 4.96 -5.64
CA THR A 72 28.96 4.08 -6.76
C THR A 72 29.11 4.88 -8.05
N GLY A 73 30.32 4.88 -8.63
CA GLY A 73 30.65 5.68 -9.81
C GLY A 73 30.13 5.16 -11.15
N SER A 74 29.49 3.99 -11.22
CA SER A 74 28.86 3.48 -12.44
C SER A 74 27.61 2.65 -12.18
N GLU A 75 26.64 2.72 -13.09
CA GLU A 75 25.39 1.95 -13.03
C GLU A 75 25.64 0.44 -13.07
N ALA A 76 26.65 -0.04 -13.82
CA ALA A 76 26.97 -1.46 -13.91
C ALA A 76 27.46 -2.04 -12.57
N LEU A 77 28.39 -1.36 -11.89
CA LEU A 77 28.84 -1.74 -10.54
C LEU A 77 27.67 -1.71 -9.55
N TYR A 78 26.78 -0.77 -9.75
CA TYR A 78 25.63 -0.58 -8.90
C TYR A 78 24.60 -1.71 -9.02
N VAL A 79 24.27 -2.12 -10.24
CA VAL A 79 23.44 -3.30 -10.51
C VAL A 79 24.06 -4.57 -9.92
N ALA A 80 25.38 -4.72 -10.00
CA ALA A 80 26.10 -5.84 -9.39
C ALA A 80 25.96 -5.86 -7.86
N LYS A 81 26.08 -4.70 -7.19
CA LYS A 81 25.87 -4.56 -5.74
C LYS A 81 24.45 -4.94 -5.33
N VAL A 82 23.43 -4.42 -6.02
CA VAL A 82 22.02 -4.74 -5.74
C VAL A 82 21.76 -6.25 -5.92
N THR A 83 22.29 -6.83 -6.99
CA THR A 83 22.21 -8.28 -7.25
C THR A 83 22.85 -9.08 -6.12
N GLY A 84 24.01 -8.65 -5.63
CA GLY A 84 24.70 -9.27 -4.49
C GLY A 84 23.88 -9.18 -3.21
N PHE A 85 23.38 -7.99 -2.87
CA PHE A 85 22.54 -7.77 -1.69
C PHE A 85 21.27 -8.63 -1.72
N ILE A 86 20.59 -8.72 -2.86
CA ILE A 86 19.42 -9.61 -3.03
C ILE A 86 19.81 -11.06 -2.69
N LYS A 87 20.91 -11.57 -3.26
CA LYS A 87 21.31 -12.97 -3.11
C LYS A 87 21.82 -13.32 -1.72
N LEU A 88 22.47 -12.39 -1.03
CA LEU A 88 23.16 -12.65 0.23
C LEU A 88 22.31 -12.31 1.45
N GLU A 89 21.49 -11.25 1.38
CA GLU A 89 20.90 -10.61 2.57
C GLU A 89 19.37 -10.58 2.56
N VAL A 90 18.74 -10.54 1.38
CA VAL A 90 17.28 -10.37 1.27
C VAL A 90 16.58 -11.69 0.92
N PHE A 91 17.05 -12.38 -0.11
CA PHE A 91 16.48 -13.65 -0.58
C PHE A 91 17.59 -14.67 -0.88
N PRO A 92 18.22 -15.26 0.15
CA PRO A 92 19.21 -16.32 -0.04
C PRO A 92 18.67 -17.51 -0.81
N GLY A 93 19.45 -17.99 -1.78
CA GLY A 93 19.09 -19.15 -2.61
C GLY A 93 18.12 -18.85 -3.76
N LEU A 94 17.82 -17.57 -4.03
CA LEU A 94 16.98 -17.19 -5.18
C LEU A 94 17.72 -17.44 -6.50
N ASP A 95 17.01 -18.01 -7.48
CA ASP A 95 17.55 -18.26 -8.83
C ASP A 95 18.08 -16.99 -9.50
N SER A 96 19.16 -17.13 -10.30
CA SER A 96 19.82 -15.98 -10.92
C SER A 96 18.93 -15.21 -11.90
N SER A 97 18.00 -15.87 -12.59
CA SER A 97 17.05 -15.20 -13.49
C SER A 97 16.06 -14.32 -12.70
N LEU A 98 15.57 -14.82 -11.56
CA LEU A 98 14.67 -14.10 -10.67
C LEU A 98 15.38 -12.94 -9.98
N VAL A 99 16.63 -13.13 -9.55
CA VAL A 99 17.46 -12.05 -9.01
C VAL A 99 17.62 -10.94 -10.05
N GLY A 100 17.92 -11.28 -11.30
CA GLY A 100 18.04 -10.28 -12.37
C GLY A 100 16.74 -9.53 -12.64
N ARG A 101 15.59 -10.22 -12.61
CA ARG A 101 14.26 -9.60 -12.72
C ARG A 101 13.98 -8.66 -11.55
N LEU A 102 14.25 -9.11 -10.33
CA LEU A 102 14.06 -8.35 -9.10
C LEU A 102 14.94 -7.10 -9.08
N ALA A 103 16.23 -7.23 -9.40
CA ALA A 103 17.15 -6.10 -9.50
C ALA A 103 16.61 -5.04 -10.48
N ARG A 104 16.18 -5.44 -11.68
CA ARG A 104 15.56 -4.50 -12.64
C ARG A 104 14.30 -3.83 -12.11
N ALA A 105 13.46 -4.56 -11.37
CA ALA A 105 12.28 -3.98 -10.74
C ALA A 105 12.65 -2.95 -9.67
N VAL A 106 13.67 -3.22 -8.85
CA VAL A 106 14.20 -2.27 -7.86
C VAL A 106 14.73 -1.01 -8.54
N ILE A 107 15.53 -1.13 -9.61
CA ILE A 107 16.05 0.02 -10.37
C ILE A 107 14.91 0.92 -10.86
N ARG A 108 13.86 0.31 -11.43
CA ARG A 108 12.70 1.06 -11.93
C ARG A 108 11.92 1.74 -10.80
N ALA A 109 11.70 1.03 -9.69
CA ALA A 109 11.01 1.58 -8.53
C ALA A 109 11.79 2.76 -7.96
N GLU A 110 13.10 2.65 -7.78
CA GLU A 110 13.90 3.78 -7.31
C GLU A 110 13.89 4.95 -8.29
N ALA A 111 14.04 4.69 -9.59
CA ALA A 111 14.00 5.74 -10.58
C ALA A 111 12.64 6.48 -10.57
N ALA A 112 11.56 5.85 -10.12
CA ALA A 112 10.24 6.47 -9.93
C ALA A 112 10.12 7.26 -8.62
N SER A 113 10.81 6.81 -7.56
CA SER A 113 10.76 7.39 -6.22
C SER A 113 11.08 8.88 -6.19
N PHE A 114 10.39 9.59 -5.30
CA PHE A 114 10.59 11.02 -4.97
C PHE A 114 10.57 12.01 -6.15
N LYS A 115 10.13 11.58 -7.35
CA LYS A 115 9.98 12.49 -8.49
C LYS A 115 8.89 13.53 -8.21
N PRO A 116 9.13 14.81 -8.49
CA PRO A 116 8.12 15.86 -8.28
C PRO A 116 6.90 15.66 -9.20
N ILE A 117 5.72 16.01 -8.70
CA ILE A 117 4.48 15.97 -9.49
C ILE A 117 4.49 17.14 -10.49
N LYS A 118 4.52 16.81 -11.78
CA LYS A 118 4.53 17.80 -12.86
C LYS A 118 3.21 18.62 -12.85
N PRO A 119 3.23 19.94 -13.14
CA PRO A 119 2.02 20.76 -13.18
C PRO A 119 0.90 20.20 -14.06
N LYS A 120 1.24 19.70 -15.26
CA LYS A 120 0.29 19.07 -16.18
C LYS A 120 -0.43 17.86 -15.56
N VAL A 121 0.26 17.08 -14.70
CA VAL A 121 -0.33 15.94 -14.00
C VAL A 121 -1.33 16.43 -12.95
N LYS A 122 -0.96 17.45 -12.17
CA LYS A 122 -1.87 18.08 -11.19
C LYS A 122 -3.17 18.54 -11.84
N THR A 123 -3.07 19.25 -12.98
CA THR A 123 -4.24 19.71 -13.75
C THR A 123 -5.13 18.54 -14.17
N ARG A 124 -4.58 17.42 -14.65
CA ARG A 124 -5.38 16.26 -15.03
C ARG A 124 -6.06 15.57 -13.84
N VAL A 125 -5.37 15.46 -12.71
CA VAL A 125 -5.94 14.89 -11.48
C VAL A 125 -7.14 15.71 -10.98
N LEU A 126 -7.07 17.04 -11.06
CA LEU A 126 -8.19 17.90 -10.69
C LEU A 126 -9.32 17.90 -11.74
N GLY A 127 -8.96 17.68 -13.01
CA GLY A 127 -9.89 17.76 -14.13
C GLY A 127 -10.49 19.16 -14.30
N GLU A 128 -11.62 19.25 -14.99
CA GLU A 128 -12.41 20.49 -15.14
C GLU A 128 -13.42 20.69 -13.99
N ARG A 129 -13.29 19.95 -12.88
CA ARG A 129 -14.30 19.91 -11.83
C ARG A 129 -14.32 21.22 -11.04
N GLY A 130 -15.49 21.85 -10.96
CA GLY A 130 -15.71 23.07 -10.17
C GLY A 130 -15.57 22.87 -8.65
N GLN A 131 -15.83 21.65 -8.16
CA GLN A 131 -15.70 21.30 -6.74
C GLN A 131 -14.77 20.09 -6.59
N ILE A 132 -13.72 20.25 -5.79
CA ILE A 132 -12.73 19.21 -5.49
C ILE A 132 -12.98 18.75 -4.06
N SER A 133 -13.05 17.45 -3.83
CA SER A 133 -13.22 16.89 -2.48
C SER A 133 -12.10 15.90 -2.17
N CYS A 134 -11.72 15.81 -0.90
CA CYS A 134 -10.79 14.81 -0.40
C CYS A 134 -11.34 13.41 -0.69
N TYR A 135 -10.57 12.59 -1.40
CA TYR A 135 -11.00 11.24 -1.77
C TYR A 135 -11.23 10.33 -0.55
N LEU A 136 -10.61 10.63 0.60
CA LEU A 136 -10.72 9.84 1.82
C LEU A 136 -11.84 10.29 2.76
N CYS A 137 -12.07 11.59 2.93
CA CYS A 137 -13.02 12.09 3.94
C CYS A 137 -14.14 12.97 3.39
N ALA A 138 -14.24 13.11 2.06
CA ALA A 138 -15.24 13.91 1.36
C ALA A 138 -15.20 15.43 1.63
N ARG A 139 -14.28 15.92 2.49
CA ARG A 139 -14.12 17.34 2.77
C ARG A 139 -13.86 18.11 1.47
N GLU A 140 -14.62 19.17 1.25
CA GLU A 140 -14.40 20.10 0.14
C GLU A 140 -13.05 20.79 0.28
N LEU A 141 -12.32 20.83 -0.83
CA LEU A 141 -10.98 21.36 -0.94
C LEU A 141 -11.02 22.58 -1.86
N ASP A 142 -10.45 23.67 -1.39
CA ASP A 142 -10.30 24.88 -2.19
C ASP A 142 -9.34 24.60 -3.38
N PRO A 143 -9.80 24.71 -4.64
CA PRO A 143 -8.93 24.51 -5.80
C PRO A 143 -7.78 25.52 -5.88
N SER A 144 -7.96 26.73 -5.34
CA SER A 144 -6.93 27.78 -5.31
C SER A 144 -5.81 27.47 -4.32
N ALA A 145 -6.06 26.60 -3.34
CA ALA A 145 -5.05 26.08 -2.41
C ALA A 145 -3.92 25.31 -3.13
N ALA A 146 -4.19 24.73 -4.31
CA ALA A 146 -3.15 24.10 -5.13
C ALA A 146 -2.12 25.10 -5.71
N LYS A 147 -2.46 26.39 -5.80
CA LYS A 147 -1.60 27.46 -6.33
C LYS A 147 -0.89 28.21 -5.21
N ASP A 148 -1.62 28.59 -4.15
CA ASP A 148 -1.15 29.62 -3.21
C ASP A 148 -1.14 29.22 -1.72
N ASN A 149 -1.81 28.12 -1.32
CA ASN A 149 -1.84 27.69 0.10
C ASN A 149 -2.00 26.17 0.26
N ALA A 150 -0.87 25.45 0.33
CA ALA A 150 -0.82 23.99 0.44
C ALA A 150 -1.44 23.40 1.72
N ALA A 151 -1.94 24.23 2.66
CA ALA A 151 -2.47 23.77 3.93
C ALA A 151 -3.76 22.94 3.81
N HIS A 152 -4.47 23.00 2.67
CA HIS A 152 -5.80 22.38 2.53
C HIS A 152 -5.93 21.35 1.41
N LEU A 153 -5.28 21.53 0.25
CA LEU A 153 -5.33 20.60 -0.88
C LEU A 153 -3.94 20.00 -1.11
N THR A 154 -3.86 18.68 -1.03
CA THR A 154 -2.66 17.90 -1.32
C THR A 154 -2.93 16.89 -2.44
N PHE A 155 -1.87 16.47 -3.12
CA PHE A 155 -1.92 15.38 -4.10
C PHE A 155 -1.28 14.16 -3.45
N GLU A 156 -2.11 13.21 -3.05
CA GLU A 156 -1.68 12.02 -2.36
C GLU A 156 -1.32 10.93 -3.35
N HIS A 157 -0.14 10.35 -3.18
CA HIS A 157 0.27 9.15 -3.89
C HIS A 157 -0.38 7.93 -3.25
N LEU A 158 -1.22 7.22 -3.99
CA LEU A 158 -1.89 6.00 -3.49
C LEU A 158 -0.89 4.88 -3.19
N TRP A 159 0.16 4.82 -4.01
CA TRP A 159 1.40 4.11 -3.75
C TRP A 159 2.50 5.14 -3.44
N PRO A 160 3.05 5.17 -2.21
CA PRO A 160 3.98 6.21 -1.76
C PRO A 160 5.27 6.28 -2.57
N THR A 161 5.77 7.50 -2.75
CA THR A 161 7.05 7.76 -3.44
C THR A 161 8.24 7.12 -2.73
N SER A 162 8.16 6.93 -1.42
CA SER A 162 9.19 6.28 -0.61
C SER A 162 9.33 4.78 -0.87
N ILE A 163 8.39 4.19 -1.63
CA ILE A 163 8.48 2.80 -2.10
C ILE A 163 8.28 2.64 -3.60
N GLY A 164 8.72 3.63 -4.38
CA GLY A 164 8.68 3.58 -5.84
C GLY A 164 7.35 3.99 -6.46
N GLY A 165 6.54 4.75 -5.74
CA GLY A 165 5.33 5.38 -6.27
C GLY A 165 5.63 6.43 -7.32
N ASP A 166 5.11 6.24 -8.52
CA ASP A 166 5.24 7.20 -9.62
C ASP A 166 4.36 8.44 -9.41
N SER A 167 4.88 9.61 -9.79
CA SER A 167 4.11 10.86 -9.84
C SER A 167 3.29 10.97 -11.14
N VAL A 168 2.43 9.98 -11.37
CA VAL A 168 1.52 9.86 -12.53
C VAL A 168 0.07 10.04 -12.10
N GLU A 169 -0.80 10.29 -13.06
CA GLU A 169 -2.21 10.58 -12.78
C GLU A 169 -2.91 9.40 -12.11
N GLU A 170 -2.59 8.18 -12.52
CA GLU A 170 -3.15 6.93 -12.06
C GLU A 170 -2.80 6.62 -10.59
N ASN A 171 -1.75 7.25 -10.06
CA ASN A 171 -1.30 7.08 -8.69
C ASN A 171 -1.67 8.26 -7.80
N LEU A 172 -2.41 9.25 -8.29
CA LEU A 172 -2.67 10.49 -7.57
C LEU A 172 -4.17 10.74 -7.37
N LEU A 173 -4.53 11.10 -6.13
CA LEU A 173 -5.86 11.61 -5.77
C LEU A 173 -5.76 12.88 -4.91
N PRO A 174 -6.75 13.78 -5.01
CA PRO A 174 -6.80 14.97 -4.15
C PRO A 174 -7.17 14.59 -2.73
N ALA A 175 -6.36 15.01 -1.77
CA ALA A 175 -6.56 14.76 -0.35
C ALA A 175 -6.49 16.06 0.46
N CYS A 176 -7.00 16.03 1.68
CA CYS A 176 -6.70 17.09 2.64
C CYS A 176 -5.44 16.73 3.45
N THR A 177 -4.73 17.74 3.92
CA THR A 177 -3.51 17.59 4.74
C THR A 177 -3.71 16.64 5.93
N ARG A 178 -4.88 16.67 6.58
CA ARG A 178 -5.19 15.75 7.69
C ARG A 178 -5.16 14.29 7.24
N CYS A 179 -5.77 13.97 6.11
CA CYS A 179 -5.79 12.60 5.59
C CYS A 179 -4.40 12.17 5.13
N GLN A 180 -3.70 13.04 4.39
CA GLN A 180 -2.35 12.76 3.92
C GLN A 180 -1.33 12.60 5.06
N LEU A 181 -1.51 13.29 6.20
CA LEU A 181 -0.67 13.10 7.39
C LEU A 181 -0.95 11.80 8.15
N VAL A 182 -2.14 11.21 7.97
CA VAL A 182 -2.45 9.90 8.57
C VAL A 182 -1.90 8.77 7.72
N THR A 183 -1.96 8.91 6.40
CA THR A 183 -1.49 7.90 5.45
C THR A 183 0.01 8.00 5.23
N LYS A 184 0.58 9.20 5.02
CA LYS A 184 2.02 9.45 4.79
C LYS A 184 2.64 8.44 3.81
N ASP A 185 3.52 7.58 4.32
CA ASP A 185 4.25 6.54 3.60
C ASP A 185 3.55 5.17 3.66
N THR A 186 2.32 5.12 4.15
CA THR A 186 1.55 3.88 4.24
C THR A 186 1.09 3.48 2.84
N ALA A 187 1.76 2.48 2.30
CA ALA A 187 1.48 1.99 0.96
C ALA A 187 0.19 1.18 0.84
N SER A 188 -0.16 0.51 1.92
CA SER A 188 -1.27 -0.43 1.94
C SER A 188 -1.69 -0.73 3.37
N TRP A 189 -2.81 -1.42 3.51
CA TRP A 189 -3.33 -1.83 4.81
C TRP A 189 -2.35 -2.74 5.58
N GLU A 190 -1.50 -3.51 4.89
CA GLU A 190 -0.50 -4.40 5.51
C GLU A 190 0.59 -3.64 6.29
N TRP A 191 0.76 -2.34 6.05
CA TRP A 191 1.70 -1.49 6.79
C TRP A 191 1.12 -1.03 8.13
N ILE A 192 -0.21 -1.05 8.31
CA ILE A 192 -0.84 -0.51 9.52
C ILE A 192 -0.92 -1.62 10.58
N ASN A 193 -0.45 -1.32 11.80
CA ASN A 193 -0.53 -2.22 12.96
C ASN A 193 -1.97 -2.30 13.51
N LEU A 194 -2.84 -2.97 12.78
CA LEU A 194 -4.27 -3.06 13.07
C LEU A 194 -4.60 -4.11 14.13
N GLN A 195 -3.74 -5.12 14.26
CA GLN A 195 -3.90 -6.29 15.11
C GLN A 195 -3.99 -5.99 16.62
N ASN A 196 -3.75 -4.75 17.05
CA ASN A 196 -3.83 -4.34 18.46
C ASN A 196 -5.12 -3.59 18.82
N PHE A 197 -6.04 -3.41 17.87
CA PHE A 197 -7.31 -2.74 18.12
C PHE A 197 -8.46 -3.76 18.24
N VAL A 198 -8.83 -4.07 19.48
CA VAL A 198 -9.92 -5.02 19.79
C VAL A 198 -11.11 -4.23 20.34
N LEU A 199 -12.27 -4.42 19.76
CA LEU A 199 -13.52 -3.86 20.26
C LEU A 199 -14.20 -4.83 21.23
N PRO A 200 -15.00 -4.33 22.20
CA PRO A 200 -15.91 -5.19 22.94
C PRO A 200 -16.81 -5.99 22.00
N LYS A 201 -17.26 -7.17 22.42
CA LYS A 201 -18.18 -8.04 21.66
C LYS A 201 -19.40 -7.29 21.11
N GLU A 202 -19.88 -6.30 21.85
CA GLU A 202 -20.99 -5.42 21.49
C GLU A 202 -20.52 -3.97 21.74
N PRO A 203 -19.80 -3.37 20.78
CA PRO A 203 -19.26 -2.03 20.93
C PRO A 203 -20.37 -1.01 20.86
N SER A 204 -20.34 -0.01 21.75
CA SER A 204 -21.25 1.13 21.68
C SER A 204 -20.95 2.00 20.45
N ILE A 205 -21.88 2.90 20.13
CA ILE A 205 -21.69 3.91 19.08
C ILE A 205 -20.45 4.78 19.37
N GLU A 206 -20.21 5.09 20.65
CA GLU A 206 -19.05 5.86 21.11
C GLU A 206 -17.75 5.08 20.87
N ALA A 207 -17.72 3.78 21.14
CA ALA A 207 -16.56 2.94 20.87
C ALA A 207 -16.23 2.87 19.36
N LEU A 208 -17.27 2.77 18.51
CA LEU A 208 -17.11 2.81 17.05
C LEU A 208 -16.64 4.19 16.54
N LYS A 209 -17.09 5.28 17.18
CA LYS A 209 -16.62 6.64 16.88
C LYS A 209 -15.17 6.88 17.33
N ALA A 210 -14.73 6.20 18.39
CA ALA A 210 -13.38 6.30 18.94
C ALA A 210 -12.32 5.53 18.14
N VAL A 211 -12.73 4.73 17.13
CA VAL A 211 -11.81 4.00 16.24
C VAL A 211 -10.80 4.98 15.61
N PRO A 212 -9.49 4.77 15.81
CA PRO A 212 -8.47 5.66 15.27
C PRO A 212 -8.58 5.82 13.76
N HIS A 213 -8.34 7.02 13.26
CA HIS A 213 -8.48 7.33 11.83
C HIS A 213 -7.59 6.44 10.94
N SER A 214 -6.40 6.03 11.41
CA SER A 214 -5.52 5.08 10.71
C SER A 214 -6.17 3.70 10.56
N VAL A 215 -6.86 3.20 11.58
CA VAL A 215 -7.60 1.93 11.54
C VAL A 215 -8.75 2.01 10.54
N ARG A 216 -9.48 3.14 10.53
CA ARG A 216 -10.54 3.40 9.54
C ARG A 216 -10.01 3.39 8.11
N PHE A 217 -8.89 4.09 7.88
CA PHE A 217 -8.22 4.11 6.59
C PHE A 217 -7.79 2.71 6.15
N ALA A 218 -7.14 1.95 7.01
CA ALA A 218 -6.67 0.62 6.63
C ALA A 218 -7.82 -0.33 6.29
N ARG A 219 -8.94 -0.26 7.04
CA ARG A 219 -10.14 -1.06 6.74
C ARG A 219 -10.74 -0.69 5.39
N HIS A 220 -10.80 0.60 5.11
CA HIS A 220 -11.29 1.14 3.86
C HIS A 220 -10.37 0.75 2.69
N TYR A 221 -9.06 0.90 2.86
CA TYR A 221 -8.06 0.50 1.87
C TYR A 221 -8.15 -1.00 1.57
N LEU A 222 -8.26 -1.87 2.59
CA LEU A 222 -8.44 -3.31 2.38
C LEU A 222 -9.68 -3.59 1.50
N TYR A 223 -10.80 -2.92 1.77
CA TYR A 223 -12.01 -3.06 0.96
C TYR A 223 -11.78 -2.57 -0.48
N VAL A 224 -11.14 -1.41 -0.66
CA VAL A 224 -10.80 -0.86 -1.98
C VAL A 224 -9.87 -1.80 -2.76
N ALA A 225 -8.82 -2.33 -2.12
CA ALA A 225 -7.89 -3.27 -2.73
C ALA A 225 -8.56 -4.59 -3.14
N ASP A 226 -9.49 -5.11 -2.32
CA ASP A 226 -10.31 -6.28 -2.67
C ASP A 226 -11.19 -5.99 -3.90
N GLN A 227 -11.82 -4.81 -3.97
CA GLN A 227 -12.58 -4.39 -5.15
C GLN A 227 -11.68 -4.24 -6.40
N ALA A 228 -10.50 -3.65 -6.25
CA ALA A 228 -9.52 -3.49 -7.33
C ALA A 228 -9.04 -4.85 -7.86
N ASN A 229 -8.86 -5.82 -6.99
CA ASN A 229 -8.49 -7.17 -7.36
C ASN A 229 -9.61 -7.90 -8.09
N ARG A 230 -10.83 -7.92 -7.52
CA ARG A 230 -11.97 -8.64 -8.11
C ARG A 230 -12.42 -8.08 -9.46
N SER A 231 -12.26 -6.77 -9.66
CA SER A 231 -12.70 -6.09 -10.88
C SER A 231 -11.55 -5.77 -11.83
N GLU A 232 -10.34 -6.28 -11.57
CA GLU A 232 -9.13 -6.04 -12.39
C GLU A 232 -8.83 -4.56 -12.70
N MET A 233 -9.23 -3.64 -11.83
CA MET A 233 -9.03 -2.21 -11.99
C MET A 233 -7.80 -1.72 -11.22
N SER A 234 -7.38 -0.50 -11.52
CA SER A 234 -6.33 0.20 -10.75
C SER A 234 -6.85 0.57 -9.36
N LEU A 235 -5.92 0.83 -8.45
CA LEU A 235 -6.25 1.27 -7.11
C LEU A 235 -7.01 2.61 -7.11
N LYS A 236 -6.64 3.54 -7.99
CA LYS A 236 -7.35 4.81 -8.18
C LYS A 236 -8.80 4.62 -8.62
N GLU A 237 -9.03 3.79 -9.65
CA GLU A 237 -10.39 3.49 -10.12
C GLU A 237 -11.23 2.89 -9.00
N ALA A 238 -10.65 1.99 -8.20
CA ALA A 238 -11.34 1.39 -7.06
C ALA A 238 -11.66 2.42 -5.97
N PHE A 239 -10.74 3.32 -5.62
CA PHE A 239 -11.00 4.41 -4.67
C PHE A 239 -12.12 5.33 -5.17
N LEU A 240 -12.09 5.73 -6.44
CA LEU A 240 -13.12 6.58 -7.03
C LEU A 240 -14.49 5.89 -7.06
N ARG A 241 -14.53 4.57 -7.29
CA ARG A 241 -15.76 3.77 -7.30
C ARG A 241 -16.33 3.55 -5.90
N VAL A 242 -15.47 3.26 -4.92
CA VAL A 242 -15.88 3.02 -3.53
C VAL A 242 -16.29 4.33 -2.84
N GLY A 243 -15.64 5.42 -3.20
CA GLY A 243 -15.83 6.73 -2.59
C GLY A 243 -15.14 6.89 -1.23
N PRO A 244 -15.39 8.00 -0.53
CA PRO A 244 -14.76 8.30 0.77
C PRO A 244 -15.11 7.31 1.90
N MET A 245 -14.39 7.41 3.02
CA MET A 245 -14.62 6.65 4.26
C MET A 245 -15.91 7.05 5.01
N SER A 246 -16.94 7.49 4.29
CA SER A 246 -18.22 7.95 4.82
C SER A 246 -19.12 6.80 5.32
N LYS A 247 -18.84 5.57 4.90
CA LYS A 247 -19.59 4.38 5.33
C LYS A 247 -19.50 4.21 6.86
N LYS A 248 -20.65 3.93 7.48
CA LYS A 248 -20.71 3.57 8.91
C LYS A 248 -19.84 2.33 9.14
N LEU A 249 -19.00 2.40 10.18
CA LEU A 249 -18.31 1.21 10.66
C LEU A 249 -19.30 0.39 11.46
N GLY A 250 -19.47 -0.86 11.05
CA GLY A 250 -20.07 -1.92 11.86
C GLY A 250 -18.98 -2.71 12.57
N ASN A 251 -19.41 -3.64 13.41
CA ASN A 251 -18.56 -4.65 14.01
C ASN A 251 -19.00 -6.05 13.59
N LEU A 252 -18.05 -6.96 13.46
CA LEU A 252 -18.31 -8.38 13.39
C LEU A 252 -18.20 -8.96 14.80
N LYS A 253 -19.14 -9.83 15.17
CA LYS A 253 -18.94 -10.71 16.32
C LYS A 253 -17.87 -11.72 15.92
N THR A 254 -16.66 -11.56 16.43
CA THR A 254 -15.61 -12.57 16.26
C THR A 254 -15.26 -13.15 17.64
N GLY A 255 -15.29 -14.47 17.74
CA GLY A 255 -14.88 -15.22 18.94
C GLY A 255 -13.59 -16.00 18.69
N LEU A 256 -12.86 -15.63 17.64
CA LEU A 256 -11.68 -16.34 17.16
C LEU A 256 -10.43 -15.71 17.76
N PRO A 257 -9.43 -16.51 18.17
CA PRO A 257 -8.20 -15.99 18.76
C PRO A 257 -7.39 -15.09 17.81
N VAL A 258 -7.64 -15.16 16.50
CA VAL A 258 -6.99 -14.30 15.50
C VAL A 258 -8.03 -13.82 14.50
N THR A 259 -8.40 -12.54 14.54
CA THR A 259 -9.19 -11.90 13.49
C THR A 259 -8.44 -10.73 12.91
N PHE A 260 -8.54 -10.58 11.58
CA PHE A 260 -7.84 -9.51 10.90
C PHE A 260 -8.52 -8.14 11.11
N PHE A 261 -9.85 -8.13 11.13
CA PHE A 261 -10.66 -6.96 11.48
C PHE A 261 -11.93 -7.42 12.19
N ASP A 262 -12.16 -6.95 13.41
CA ASP A 262 -13.48 -6.99 14.05
C ASP A 262 -14.42 -5.91 13.50
N LEU A 263 -13.95 -5.11 12.54
CA LEU A 263 -14.68 -4.02 11.90
C LEU A 263 -15.21 -4.42 10.52
N THR A 264 -16.44 -4.02 10.22
CA THR A 264 -17.01 -4.07 8.87
C THR A 264 -17.36 -2.68 8.36
N THR A 265 -17.31 -2.55 7.04
CA THR A 265 -17.98 -1.46 6.34
C THR A 265 -19.35 -1.97 5.91
N THR A 266 -20.42 -1.40 6.45
CA THR A 266 -21.78 -1.79 6.07
C THR A 266 -22.07 -1.35 4.63
N PRO A 267 -22.60 -2.21 3.76
CA PRO A 267 -23.27 -1.78 2.53
C PRO A 267 -24.47 -0.89 2.89
N GLU A 268 -24.77 0.09 2.04
CA GLU A 268 -26.06 0.79 2.08
C GLU A 268 -27.18 -0.14 1.57
#